data_AF-A0A534RWH8-F1
#
_entry.id   AF-A0A534RWH8-F1
#
_cell.length_a   1.000
_cell.length_b   1.000
_cell.length_c   1.000
_cell.angle_alpha   90.00
_cell.angle_beta   90.00
_cell.angle_gamma   90.00
#
_symmetry.space_group_name_H-M   'P 1'
#
loop_
_entity.id
_entity.type
_entity.pdbx_description
1 polymer ?
#
loop_
_entity_poly.entity_id
_entity_poly.type
_entity_poly.pdbx_seq_one_letter_code
_entity_poly.pdbx_strand_id
1 'polypeptide(L)'
;PPVGPHRQQRRALRRGTEEFLAECGLEFFFADSQTVVGGRPLPPYDDYFPQLAALREAGRVEWPIRPGTSPYAIYRVSSRGGRGEATMFIRDPESALQVWSRENGYPGDPWYLEFHKKHLPGGLTLWRVSEDKSDLGAKAVYVPEQAQERAREHARHFAATVAGVLRRHQAQGGAPGVVCALYDAELLGHWWYEGPQWLSFLYPELARQQVETVTCSAYLDHHPAVKTLTLPEGSWGEGSDHRTWLNDDTAWTWERLYDSEVEFWTLVHDNPQAAQGLVGRVLCQAARELLLMQASDWQFLITSWAARDYAEQRFIAHYADFKRLLEVVQHVRTRGELEQDDWIYLASKEQQDFLFPTVERALFA
;
A
#
# COMPACT_ATOMS: atom_id res chain seq x y z
N PRO A 1 12.42 13.63 0.37
CA PRO A 1 13.22 14.63 1.13
C PRO A 1 14.60 14.07 1.35
N PRO A 2 15.68 14.82 1.05
CA PRO A 2 17.00 14.30 1.36
C PRO A 2 17.10 14.02 2.87
N VAL A 3 17.66 12.85 3.21
CA VAL A 3 17.95 12.42 4.57
C VAL A 3 19.46 12.53 4.83
N GLY A 4 19.88 12.26 6.07
CA GLY A 4 21.29 12.19 6.42
C GLY A 4 22.08 13.46 6.05
N PRO A 5 23.25 13.34 5.41
CA PRO A 5 24.11 14.49 5.05
C PRO A 5 23.42 15.54 4.18
N HIS A 6 22.40 15.15 3.41
CA HIS A 6 21.72 16.03 2.46
C HIS A 6 20.46 16.69 3.04
N ARG A 7 20.09 16.38 4.29
CA ARG A 7 18.89 16.91 4.94
C ARG A 7 18.87 18.44 4.88
N GLN A 8 17.76 18.99 4.35
CA GLN A 8 17.55 20.43 4.13
C GLN A 8 18.52 21.13 3.15
N GLN A 9 19.47 20.43 2.55
CA GLN A 9 20.43 21.01 1.60
C GLN A 9 19.93 21.02 0.15
N ARG A 10 19.07 20.07 -0.22
CA ARG A 10 18.47 19.98 -1.56
C ARG A 10 16.96 20.12 -1.49
N ARG A 11 16.44 21.18 -2.10
CA ARG A 11 15.01 21.32 -2.44
C ARG A 11 14.89 21.13 -3.95
N ALA A 12 14.13 20.13 -4.37
CA ALA A 12 13.87 19.86 -5.78
C ALA A 12 12.37 20.06 -6.06
N LEU A 13 12.05 20.77 -7.13
CA LEU A 13 10.69 20.81 -7.65
C LEU A 13 10.41 19.48 -8.34
N ARG A 14 9.49 18.69 -7.79
CA ARG A 14 9.01 17.46 -8.41
C ARG A 14 7.63 17.68 -9.01
N ARG A 15 7.33 16.91 -10.06
CA ARG A 15 5.99 16.78 -10.60
C ARG A 15 5.10 16.04 -9.60
N GLY A 16 3.81 16.34 -9.60
CA GLY A 16 2.84 15.59 -8.81
C GLY A 16 2.74 14.13 -9.29
N THR A 17 2.40 13.21 -8.39
CA THR A 17 2.26 11.77 -8.73
C THR A 17 1.24 11.56 -9.84
N GLU A 18 0.15 12.33 -9.85
CA GLU A 18 -0.90 12.27 -10.86
C GLU A 18 -0.40 12.61 -12.26
N GLU A 19 0.66 13.41 -12.38
CA GLU A 19 1.22 13.74 -13.69
C GLU A 19 1.93 12.54 -14.33
N PHE A 20 2.56 11.67 -13.51
CA PHE A 20 3.16 10.42 -13.98
C PHE A 20 2.08 9.38 -14.34
N LEU A 21 1.00 9.31 -13.55
CA LEU A 21 -0.14 8.44 -13.86
C LEU A 21 -0.75 8.79 -15.22
N ALA A 22 -0.93 10.08 -15.48
CA ALA A 22 -1.46 10.60 -16.74
C ALA A 22 -0.59 10.23 -17.95
N GLU A 23 0.73 10.36 -17.83
CA GLU A 23 1.68 9.94 -18.88
C GLU A 23 1.57 8.45 -19.22
N CYS A 24 1.25 7.63 -18.22
CA CYS A 24 1.01 6.19 -18.40
C CYS A 24 -0.42 5.84 -18.82
N GLY A 25 -1.31 6.82 -19.03
CA GLY A 25 -2.71 6.59 -19.36
C GLY A 25 -3.54 5.98 -18.22
N LEU A 26 -3.11 6.17 -16.97
CA LEU A 26 -3.84 5.70 -15.79
C LEU A 26 -4.86 6.75 -15.34
N GLU A 27 -6.14 6.41 -15.48
CA GLU A 27 -7.25 7.37 -15.33
C GLU A 27 -7.60 7.71 -13.87
N PHE A 28 -7.31 6.81 -12.93
CA PHE A 28 -7.69 7.01 -11.55
C PHE A 28 -6.74 6.37 -10.52
N PHE A 29 -6.86 6.83 -9.28
CA PHE A 29 -6.19 6.29 -8.11
C PHE A 29 -7.04 6.47 -6.85
N PHE A 30 -6.55 5.98 -5.71
CA PHE A 30 -7.22 6.06 -4.42
C PHE A 30 -6.45 6.93 -3.44
N ALA A 31 -7.16 7.67 -2.59
CA ALA A 31 -6.58 8.47 -1.52
C ALA A 31 -7.29 8.22 -0.19
N ASP A 32 -6.56 8.49 0.90
CA ASP A 32 -7.08 8.44 2.24
C ASP A 32 -8.02 9.62 2.50
N SER A 33 -9.12 9.36 3.22
CA SER A 33 -10.17 10.35 3.49
C SER A 33 -9.62 11.64 4.06
N GLN A 34 -8.71 11.55 5.02
CA GLN A 34 -8.23 12.68 5.80
C GLN A 34 -7.39 13.65 4.99
N THR A 35 -6.65 13.14 3.99
CA THR A 35 -5.91 13.99 3.04
C THR A 35 -6.85 14.87 2.19
N VAL A 36 -8.12 14.46 2.05
CA VAL A 36 -9.12 15.13 1.23
C VAL A 36 -10.09 15.97 2.04
N VAL A 37 -10.70 15.39 3.09
CA VAL A 37 -11.76 16.06 3.86
C VAL A 37 -11.24 16.74 5.13
N GLY A 38 -10.04 16.39 5.57
CA GLY A 38 -9.46 16.81 6.84
C GLY A 38 -9.95 15.98 8.02
N GLY A 39 -9.65 16.45 9.24
CA GLY A 39 -10.01 15.77 10.48
C GLY A 39 -8.89 14.89 11.03
N ARG A 40 -9.27 13.91 11.86
CA ARG A 40 -8.33 13.01 12.54
C ARG A 40 -8.03 11.78 11.69
N PRO A 41 -6.74 11.42 11.51
CA PRO A 41 -6.33 10.16 10.87
C PRO A 41 -7.05 8.95 11.47
N LEU A 42 -7.46 8.03 10.60
CA LEU A 42 -7.97 6.72 11.00
C LEU A 42 -6.80 5.76 10.97
N PRO A 43 -6.30 5.29 12.13
CA PRO A 43 -5.16 4.41 12.16
C PRO A 43 -5.56 3.04 11.60
N PRO A 44 -5.04 2.60 10.44
CA PRO A 44 -5.37 1.28 9.91
C PRO A 44 -4.68 0.18 10.74
N TYR A 45 -3.52 0.48 11.30
CA TYR A 45 -2.56 -0.52 11.75
C TYR A 45 -2.30 -0.51 13.26
N ASP A 46 -2.71 0.55 13.99
CA ASP A 46 -2.39 0.73 15.42
C ASP A 46 -2.84 -0.45 16.30
N ASP A 47 -4.02 -1.00 16.01
CA ASP A 47 -4.59 -2.10 16.78
C ASP A 47 -3.80 -3.42 16.62
N TYR A 48 -2.94 -3.50 15.61
CA TYR A 48 -2.17 -4.67 15.23
C TYR A 48 -0.67 -4.50 15.53
N PHE A 49 -0.15 -3.27 15.47
CA PHE A 49 1.28 -2.97 15.65
C PHE A 49 1.50 -1.89 16.71
N PRO A 50 1.82 -2.26 17.96
CA PRO A 50 2.01 -1.31 19.07
C PRO A 50 3.03 -0.21 18.80
N GLN A 51 4.07 -0.50 18.00
CA GLN A 51 5.11 0.45 17.63
C GLN A 51 4.59 1.57 16.70
N LEU A 52 3.62 1.26 15.84
CA LEU A 52 2.94 2.29 15.03
C LEU A 52 2.08 3.20 15.91
N ALA A 53 1.38 2.62 16.90
CA ALA A 53 0.61 3.40 17.86
C ALA A 53 1.47 4.41 18.65
N ALA A 54 2.74 4.08 18.93
CA ALA A 54 3.68 5.00 19.59
C ALA A 54 4.04 6.22 18.71
N LEU A 55 4.10 6.06 17.38
CA LEU A 55 4.32 7.17 16.44
C LEU A 55 3.17 8.18 16.43
N ARG A 56 1.96 7.75 16.79
CA ARG A 56 0.78 8.62 16.94
C ARG A 56 0.93 9.57 18.12
N GLU A 57 1.42 9.06 19.25
CA GLU A 57 1.60 9.85 20.48
C GLU A 57 2.69 10.93 20.31
N ALA A 58 3.70 10.64 19.48
CA ALA A 58 4.81 11.54 19.19
C ALA A 58 4.44 12.74 18.29
N GLY A 59 3.25 12.77 17.67
CA GLY A 59 2.83 13.90 16.84
C GLY A 59 1.40 13.80 16.31
N ARG A 60 0.45 14.40 17.03
CA ARG A 60 -0.95 14.51 16.56
C ARG A 60 -1.02 15.46 15.37
N VAL A 61 -1.30 14.93 14.18
CA VAL A 61 -1.62 15.74 13.00
C VAL A 61 -3.14 15.85 12.93
N GLU A 62 -3.66 17.05 13.18
CA GLU A 62 -5.04 17.38 12.83
C GLU A 62 -5.03 18.02 11.44
N TRP A 63 -5.66 17.35 10.48
CA TRP A 63 -5.77 17.86 9.12
C TRP A 63 -6.85 18.95 9.08
N PRO A 64 -6.59 20.11 8.46
CA PRO A 64 -7.59 21.17 8.38
C PRO A 64 -8.81 20.67 7.60
N ILE A 65 -9.99 20.82 8.20
CA ILE A 65 -11.26 20.47 7.56
C ILE A 65 -11.39 21.26 6.26
N ARG A 66 -11.78 20.59 5.17
CA ARG A 66 -11.96 21.21 3.86
C ARG A 66 -13.44 21.30 3.50
N PRO A 67 -14.10 22.46 3.72
CA PRO A 67 -15.51 22.62 3.41
C PRO A 67 -15.82 22.30 1.94
N GLY A 68 -16.96 21.66 1.69
CA GLY A 68 -17.41 21.34 0.33
C GLY A 68 -16.72 20.13 -0.31
N THR A 69 -15.88 19.41 0.45
CA THR A 69 -15.35 18.10 0.08
C THR A 69 -16.17 16.98 0.76
N SER A 70 -16.16 15.79 0.16
CA SER A 70 -16.88 14.61 0.65
C SER A 70 -16.08 13.37 0.27
N PRO A 71 -15.93 12.37 1.16
CA PRO A 71 -15.25 11.13 0.80
C PRO A 71 -16.10 10.27 -0.15
N TYR A 72 -17.38 10.62 -0.30
CA TYR A 72 -18.34 9.91 -1.15
C TYR A 72 -18.47 10.52 -2.55
N ALA A 73 -17.59 11.45 -2.90
CA ALA A 73 -17.51 12.06 -4.22
C ALA A 73 -16.11 11.84 -4.81
N ILE A 74 -16.02 11.94 -6.14
CA ILE A 74 -14.75 11.84 -6.87
C ILE A 74 -14.25 13.21 -7.32
N TYR A 75 -12.93 13.36 -7.45
CA TYR A 75 -12.30 14.62 -7.80
C TYR A 75 -11.17 14.41 -8.79
N ARG A 76 -11.03 15.30 -9.77
CA ARG A 76 -9.80 15.39 -10.56
C ARG A 76 -8.71 15.99 -9.69
N VAL A 77 -7.47 15.53 -9.83
CA VAL A 77 -6.34 16.05 -9.05
C VAL A 77 -5.41 16.85 -9.94
N SER A 78 -4.98 18.02 -9.45
CA SER A 78 -4.05 18.92 -10.12
C SER A 78 -3.10 19.55 -9.11
N SER A 79 -1.83 19.12 -9.13
CA SER A 79 -0.79 19.60 -8.22
C SER A 79 -0.28 21.01 -8.56
N ARG A 80 -0.49 21.50 -9.79
CA ARG A 80 0.07 22.78 -10.27
C ARG A 80 -0.96 23.76 -10.86
N GLY A 81 -2.24 23.61 -10.51
CA GLY A 81 -3.30 24.51 -10.99
C GLY A 81 -3.64 24.36 -12.49
N GLY A 82 -3.20 23.26 -13.11
CA GLY A 82 -3.59 22.84 -14.46
C GLY A 82 -4.92 22.07 -14.49
N ARG A 83 -5.32 21.57 -15.67
CA ARG A 83 -6.44 20.62 -15.78
C ARG A 83 -6.00 19.33 -15.11
N GLY A 84 -6.78 18.83 -14.14
CA GLY A 84 -6.43 17.60 -13.45
C GLY A 84 -6.52 16.41 -14.39
N GLU A 85 -5.47 15.58 -14.41
CA GLU A 85 -5.30 14.51 -15.40
C GLU A 85 -5.75 13.13 -14.88
N ALA A 86 -5.67 12.90 -13.56
CA ALA A 86 -6.16 11.68 -12.91
C ALA A 86 -7.33 11.96 -11.96
N THR A 87 -8.24 11.00 -11.84
CA THR A 87 -9.38 11.05 -10.94
C THR A 87 -9.10 10.28 -9.65
N MET A 88 -9.47 10.87 -8.53
CA MET A 88 -9.27 10.29 -7.20
C MET A 88 -10.59 9.76 -6.65
N PHE A 89 -10.59 8.49 -6.27
CA PHE A 89 -11.55 7.89 -5.36
C PHE A 89 -11.04 7.95 -3.93
N ILE A 90 -11.93 8.03 -2.95
CA ILE A 90 -11.56 8.32 -1.57
C ILE A 90 -12.03 7.18 -0.68
N ARG A 91 -11.13 6.67 0.16
CA ARG A 91 -11.43 5.63 1.14
C ARG A 91 -12.57 6.06 2.04
N ASP A 92 -13.61 5.25 2.17
CA ASP A 92 -14.74 5.52 3.07
C ASP A 92 -14.32 5.33 4.55
N PRO A 93 -14.46 6.38 5.39
CA PRO A 93 -14.08 6.29 6.80
C PRO A 93 -15.06 5.46 7.63
N GLU A 94 -16.34 5.38 7.26
CA GLU A 94 -17.35 4.65 8.02
C GLU A 94 -17.18 3.13 7.86
N SER A 95 -17.06 2.64 6.61
CA SER A 95 -16.77 1.22 6.37
C SER A 95 -15.39 0.79 6.84
N ALA A 96 -14.40 1.69 6.84
CA ALA A 96 -13.08 1.42 7.39
C ALA A 96 -13.18 1.06 8.88
N LEU A 97 -13.87 1.86 9.69
CA LEU A 97 -14.04 1.62 11.12
C LEU A 97 -14.75 0.30 11.43
N GLN A 98 -15.76 -0.07 10.65
CA GLN A 98 -16.54 -1.29 10.87
C GLN A 98 -15.75 -2.58 10.64
N VAL A 99 -14.65 -2.52 9.88
CA VAL A 99 -13.89 -3.70 9.48
C VAL A 99 -12.49 -3.70 10.09
N TRP A 100 -11.80 -2.55 10.10
CA TRP A 100 -10.41 -2.47 10.59
C TRP A 100 -10.29 -2.38 12.11
N SER A 101 -11.34 -1.95 12.83
CA SER A 101 -11.27 -1.86 14.30
C SER A 101 -11.14 -3.24 14.92
N ARG A 102 -10.08 -3.48 15.70
CA ARG A 102 -9.90 -4.75 16.43
C ARG A 102 -10.91 -4.92 17.57
N GLU A 103 -11.26 -3.82 18.20
CA GLU A 103 -12.19 -3.84 19.34
C GLU A 103 -13.64 -3.99 18.87
N ASN A 104 -14.05 -3.16 17.90
CA ASN A 104 -15.45 -2.98 17.51
C ASN A 104 -15.77 -3.43 16.09
N GLY A 105 -14.77 -3.83 15.29
CA GLY A 105 -14.96 -4.28 13.93
C GLY A 105 -15.35 -5.74 13.83
N TYR A 106 -15.96 -6.13 12.71
CA TYR A 106 -16.47 -7.49 12.51
C TYR A 106 -15.43 -8.58 12.74
N PRO A 107 -14.17 -8.49 12.25
CA PRO A 107 -13.17 -9.56 12.44
C PRO A 107 -12.92 -9.93 13.91
N GLY A 108 -13.22 -9.03 14.85
CA GLY A 108 -13.07 -9.26 16.28
C GLY A 108 -14.25 -9.97 16.96
N ASP A 109 -15.24 -10.46 16.21
CA ASP A 109 -16.41 -11.16 16.75
C ASP A 109 -16.02 -12.44 17.50
N PRO A 110 -16.57 -12.71 18.70
CA PRO A 110 -16.25 -13.89 19.50
C PRO A 110 -16.46 -15.24 18.81
N TRP A 111 -17.25 -15.32 17.73
CA TRP A 111 -17.56 -16.54 17.01
C TRP A 111 -16.66 -16.80 15.80
N TYR A 112 -15.88 -15.81 15.36
CA TYR A 112 -14.93 -15.99 14.26
C TYR A 112 -13.69 -16.76 14.67
N LEU A 113 -13.01 -17.33 13.68
CA LEU A 113 -11.80 -18.12 13.86
C LEU A 113 -10.65 -17.29 14.46
N GLU A 114 -10.03 -17.79 15.52
CA GLU A 114 -8.87 -17.16 16.15
C GLU A 114 -7.60 -17.40 15.31
N PHE A 115 -7.01 -16.32 14.80
CA PHE A 115 -5.81 -16.35 13.97
C PHE A 115 -4.55 -16.78 14.74
N HIS A 116 -4.41 -16.34 15.99
CA HIS A 116 -3.15 -16.46 16.73
C HIS A 116 -2.98 -17.82 17.41
N LYS A 117 -4.08 -18.54 17.69
CA LYS A 117 -4.05 -19.83 18.39
C LYS A 117 -3.92 -20.97 17.40
N LYS A 118 -2.72 -21.55 17.33
CA LYS A 118 -2.39 -22.64 16.41
C LYS A 118 -2.17 -23.96 17.14
N HIS A 119 -2.74 -25.03 16.61
CA HIS A 119 -2.52 -26.39 17.08
C HIS A 119 -1.13 -26.86 16.64
N LEU A 120 -0.38 -27.46 17.55
CA LEU A 120 0.93 -28.05 17.26
C LEU A 120 0.89 -29.58 17.45
N PRO A 121 1.45 -30.36 16.51
CA PRO A 121 2.03 -29.95 15.23
C PRO A 121 0.95 -29.56 14.19
N GLY A 122 1.37 -28.90 13.11
CA GLY A 122 0.55 -28.68 11.91
C GLY A 122 -0.01 -27.27 11.71
N GLY A 123 -0.03 -26.42 12.74
CA GLY A 123 -0.37 -25.00 12.59
C GLY A 123 -1.85 -24.70 12.33
N LEU A 124 -2.74 -25.69 12.49
CA LEU A 124 -4.18 -25.53 12.26
C LEU A 124 -4.80 -24.61 13.30
N THR A 125 -5.69 -23.73 12.86
CA THR A 125 -6.53 -22.88 13.72
C THR A 125 -7.85 -23.59 14.00
N LEU A 126 -8.14 -23.88 15.28
CA LEU A 126 -9.29 -24.71 15.70
C LEU A 126 -10.19 -24.03 16.76
N TRP A 127 -9.89 -22.79 17.10
CA TRP A 127 -10.54 -22.05 18.17
C TRP A 127 -11.14 -20.76 17.63
N ARG A 128 -12.14 -20.23 18.35
CA ARG A 128 -12.75 -18.94 18.05
C ARG A 128 -12.16 -17.82 18.91
N VAL A 129 -12.25 -16.58 18.43
CA VAL A 129 -11.78 -15.36 19.11
C VAL A 129 -12.26 -15.30 20.56
N SER A 130 -13.48 -15.76 20.86
CA SER A 130 -14.07 -15.77 22.22
C SER A 130 -14.21 -14.37 22.83
N GLU A 131 -14.90 -14.24 23.97
CA GLU A 131 -15.14 -12.92 24.59
C GLU A 131 -13.86 -12.36 25.23
N ASP A 132 -13.10 -13.19 25.94
CA ASP A 132 -11.79 -12.81 26.43
C ASP A 132 -10.78 -12.85 25.28
N LYS A 133 -10.46 -11.67 24.75
CA LYS A 133 -9.50 -11.50 23.66
C LYS A 133 -8.06 -11.75 24.11
N SER A 134 -7.76 -11.70 25.41
CA SER A 134 -6.39 -11.73 25.97
C SER A 134 -5.89 -13.11 26.37
N ASP A 135 -6.79 -14.02 26.76
CA ASP A 135 -6.41 -15.37 27.18
C ASP A 135 -6.52 -16.40 26.03
N LEU A 136 -5.37 -16.75 25.45
CA LEU A 136 -5.29 -17.81 24.43
C LEU A 136 -5.64 -19.20 25.00
N GLY A 137 -5.42 -19.45 26.28
CA GLY A 137 -5.76 -20.71 26.94
C GLY A 137 -7.26 -20.94 26.98
N ALA A 138 -8.03 -19.90 27.32
CA ALA A 138 -9.48 -19.96 27.51
C ALA A 138 -10.31 -19.95 26.21
N LYS A 139 -9.69 -19.78 25.03
CA LYS A 139 -10.42 -19.76 23.74
C LYS A 139 -11.21 -21.05 23.54
N ALA A 140 -12.50 -20.91 23.24
CA ALA A 140 -13.39 -22.03 22.95
C ALA A 140 -13.18 -22.57 21.52
N VAL A 141 -13.68 -23.78 21.26
CA VAL A 141 -13.60 -24.42 19.95
C VAL A 141 -14.41 -23.63 18.92
N TYR A 142 -13.90 -23.54 17.70
CA TYR A 142 -14.57 -22.89 16.58
C TYR A 142 -15.83 -23.65 16.15
N VAL A 143 -16.92 -22.93 15.87
CA VAL A 143 -18.21 -23.49 15.45
C VAL A 143 -18.60 -22.83 14.11
N PRO A 144 -18.36 -23.51 12.97
CA PRO A 144 -18.53 -22.91 11.64
C PRO A 144 -19.93 -22.33 11.38
N GLU A 145 -20.98 -22.97 11.89
CA GLU A 145 -22.36 -22.54 11.68
C GLU A 145 -22.65 -21.19 12.36
N GLN A 146 -22.09 -20.97 13.56
CA GLN A 146 -22.23 -19.71 14.30
C GLN A 146 -21.45 -18.58 13.63
N ALA A 147 -20.24 -18.87 13.15
CA ALA A 147 -19.43 -17.94 12.40
C ALA A 147 -20.13 -17.51 11.10
N GLN A 148 -20.74 -18.45 10.38
CA GLN A 148 -21.53 -18.17 9.18
C GLN A 148 -22.75 -17.29 9.48
N GLU A 149 -23.43 -17.51 10.60
CA GLU A 149 -24.54 -16.66 11.03
C GLU A 149 -24.07 -15.22 11.29
N ARG A 150 -22.96 -15.04 11.99
CA ARG A 150 -22.36 -13.71 12.20
C ARG A 150 -21.93 -13.03 10.91
N ALA A 151 -21.30 -13.77 9.98
CA ALA A 151 -20.96 -13.23 8.66
C ALA A 151 -22.19 -12.70 7.90
N ARG A 152 -23.34 -13.37 8.01
CA ARG A 152 -24.59 -12.90 7.41
C ARG A 152 -25.13 -11.64 8.09
N GLU A 153 -25.09 -11.58 9.42
CA GLU A 153 -25.51 -10.39 10.17
C GLU A 153 -24.63 -9.18 9.87
N HIS A 154 -23.30 -9.37 9.87
CA HIS A 154 -22.34 -8.32 9.55
C HIS A 154 -22.46 -7.84 8.10
N ALA A 155 -22.76 -8.73 7.15
CA ALA A 155 -23.05 -8.35 5.76
C ALA A 155 -24.30 -7.45 5.66
N ARG A 156 -25.38 -7.79 6.37
CA ARG A 156 -26.59 -6.96 6.45
C ARG A 156 -26.32 -5.60 7.08
N HIS A 157 -25.60 -5.57 8.20
CA HIS A 157 -25.25 -4.35 8.89
C HIS A 157 -24.40 -3.43 8.01
N PHE A 158 -23.39 -3.99 7.33
CA PHE A 158 -22.54 -3.24 6.42
C PHE A 158 -23.33 -2.68 5.24
N ALA A 159 -24.19 -3.48 4.60
CA ALA A 159 -25.04 -3.00 3.50
C ALA A 159 -25.96 -1.86 3.94
N ALA A 160 -26.57 -1.96 5.13
CA ALA A 160 -27.38 -0.89 5.70
C ALA A 160 -26.58 0.38 5.99
N THR A 161 -25.32 0.23 6.44
CA THR A 161 -24.39 1.34 6.67
C THR A 161 -24.07 2.07 5.37
N VAL A 162 -23.66 1.34 4.33
CA VAL A 162 -23.37 1.89 2.99
C VAL A 162 -24.59 2.62 2.42
N ALA A 163 -25.77 2.02 2.49
CA ALA A 163 -26.99 2.65 2.02
C ALA A 163 -27.35 3.92 2.83
N GLY A 164 -27.12 3.89 4.14
CA GLY A 164 -27.29 5.05 5.01
C GLY A 164 -26.36 6.20 4.64
N VAL A 165 -25.08 5.91 4.41
CA VAL A 165 -24.06 6.84 3.92
C VAL A 165 -24.50 7.50 2.61
N LEU A 166 -24.86 6.70 1.61
CA LEU A 166 -25.26 7.19 0.29
C LEU A 166 -26.53 8.06 0.37
N ARG A 167 -27.53 7.65 1.15
CA ARG A 167 -28.74 8.47 1.37
C ARG A 167 -28.42 9.82 2.03
N ARG A 168 -27.53 9.84 3.03
CA ARG A 168 -27.11 11.09 3.68
C ARG A 168 -26.37 12.00 2.69
N HIS A 169 -25.47 11.44 1.89
CA HIS A 169 -24.75 12.19 0.87
C HIS A 169 -25.70 12.81 -0.16
N GLN A 170 -26.66 12.04 -0.67
CA GLN A 170 -27.67 12.51 -1.62
C GLN A 170 -28.56 13.62 -1.01
N ALA A 171 -29.00 13.46 0.24
CA ALA A 171 -29.84 14.45 0.94
C ALA A 171 -29.14 15.81 1.14
N GLN A 172 -27.80 15.84 1.16
CA GLN A 172 -27.00 17.06 1.25
C GLN A 172 -26.80 17.77 -0.10
N GLY A 173 -27.51 17.34 -1.16
CA GLY A 173 -27.37 17.87 -2.51
C GLY A 173 -26.17 17.30 -3.28
N GLY A 174 -25.66 16.15 -2.84
CA GLY A 174 -24.60 15.42 -3.54
C GLY A 174 -25.06 14.90 -4.91
N ALA A 175 -24.11 14.76 -5.83
CA ALA A 175 -24.26 13.96 -7.04
C ALA A 175 -24.42 12.45 -6.66
N PRO A 176 -24.55 11.50 -7.59
CA PRO A 176 -24.53 10.08 -7.25
C PRO A 176 -23.29 9.77 -6.42
N GLY A 177 -23.48 9.38 -5.15
CA GLY A 177 -22.37 9.09 -4.26
C GLY A 177 -21.71 7.75 -4.61
N VAL A 178 -20.43 7.61 -4.30
CA VAL A 178 -19.71 6.35 -4.38
C VAL A 178 -19.04 6.05 -3.05
N VAL A 179 -19.09 4.80 -2.59
CA VAL A 179 -18.41 4.35 -1.37
C VAL A 179 -17.25 3.45 -1.79
N CYS A 180 -16.03 3.85 -1.48
CA CYS A 180 -14.82 3.05 -1.72
C CYS A 180 -14.32 2.43 -0.42
N ALA A 181 -14.78 1.21 -0.14
CA ALA A 181 -14.33 0.43 1.00
C ALA A 181 -13.01 -0.29 0.64
N LEU A 182 -11.88 0.24 1.12
CA LEU A 182 -10.53 -0.22 0.75
C LEU A 182 -9.92 -1.04 1.89
N TYR A 183 -9.47 -2.26 1.58
CA TYR A 183 -8.91 -3.22 2.51
C TYR A 183 -7.71 -3.95 1.90
N ASP A 184 -6.77 -4.35 2.75
CA ASP A 184 -5.70 -5.28 2.35
C ASP A 184 -6.33 -6.63 1.99
N ALA A 185 -5.95 -7.19 0.83
CA ALA A 185 -6.60 -8.39 0.31
C ALA A 185 -6.46 -9.59 1.26
N GLU A 186 -5.32 -9.70 1.96
CA GLU A 186 -5.07 -10.74 2.96
C GLU A 186 -5.97 -10.62 4.20
N LEU A 187 -6.61 -9.46 4.44
CA LEU A 187 -7.63 -9.38 5.48
C LEU A 187 -8.70 -10.46 5.26
N LEU A 188 -9.10 -10.68 4.01
CA LEU A 188 -10.22 -11.53 3.66
C LEU A 188 -9.77 -12.98 3.42
N GLY A 189 -9.88 -13.81 4.46
CA GLY A 189 -9.64 -15.25 4.42
C GLY A 189 -8.35 -15.67 5.10
N HIS A 190 -7.41 -14.75 5.31
CA HIS A 190 -6.20 -15.01 6.09
C HIS A 190 -6.35 -14.46 7.52
N TRP A 191 -6.40 -13.13 7.70
CA TRP A 191 -6.57 -12.52 9.03
C TRP A 191 -7.99 -12.68 9.56
N TRP A 192 -8.99 -12.42 8.71
CA TRP A 192 -10.40 -12.68 8.96
C TRP A 192 -10.86 -13.85 8.08
N TYR A 193 -10.86 -15.05 8.65
CA TYR A 193 -11.13 -16.28 7.92
C TYR A 193 -12.48 -16.27 7.19
N GLU A 194 -13.52 -15.69 7.81
CA GLU A 194 -14.87 -15.63 7.28
C GLU A 194 -15.08 -14.50 6.27
N GLY A 195 -14.07 -13.66 6.02
CA GLY A 195 -14.14 -12.51 5.10
C GLY A 195 -14.68 -12.84 3.70
N PRO A 196 -14.22 -13.90 3.01
CA PRO A 196 -14.76 -14.30 1.71
C PRO A 196 -16.24 -14.72 1.78
N GLN A 197 -16.64 -15.38 2.88
CA GLN A 197 -18.04 -15.77 3.08
C GLN A 197 -18.92 -14.55 3.38
N TRP A 198 -18.43 -13.61 4.18
CA TRP A 198 -19.08 -12.32 4.39
C TRP A 198 -19.29 -11.56 3.08
N LEU A 199 -18.29 -11.49 2.19
CA LEU A 199 -18.44 -10.89 0.86
C LEU A 199 -19.56 -11.55 0.07
N SER A 200 -19.66 -12.89 0.10
CA SER A 200 -20.73 -13.62 -0.61
C SER A 200 -22.14 -13.25 -0.12
N PHE A 201 -22.29 -12.93 1.18
CA PHE A 201 -23.55 -12.45 1.74
C PHE A 201 -23.77 -10.96 1.51
N LEU A 202 -22.70 -10.18 1.38
CA LEU A 202 -22.77 -8.72 1.24
C LEU A 202 -23.43 -8.29 -0.07
N TYR A 203 -23.03 -8.86 -1.22
CA TYR A 203 -23.55 -8.43 -2.53
C TYR A 203 -25.09 -8.52 -2.64
N PRO A 204 -25.74 -9.63 -2.24
CA PRO A 204 -27.21 -9.68 -2.19
C PRO A 204 -27.84 -8.64 -1.25
N GLU A 205 -27.21 -8.35 -0.11
CA GLU A 205 -27.74 -7.37 0.84
C GLU A 205 -27.58 -5.93 0.33
N LEU A 206 -26.48 -5.61 -0.37
CA LEU A 206 -26.32 -4.34 -1.08
C LEU A 206 -27.41 -4.16 -2.15
N ALA A 207 -27.67 -5.20 -2.94
CA ALA A 207 -28.73 -5.17 -3.94
C ALA A 207 -30.12 -4.95 -3.32
N ARG A 208 -30.43 -5.58 -2.17
CA ARG A 208 -31.68 -5.34 -1.42
C ARG A 208 -31.80 -3.90 -0.91
N GLN A 209 -30.69 -3.28 -0.56
CA GLN A 209 -30.61 -1.88 -0.17
C GLN A 209 -30.61 -0.92 -1.38
N GLN A 210 -30.76 -1.43 -2.60
CA GLN A 210 -30.68 -0.67 -3.85
C GLN A 210 -29.33 0.04 -4.05
N VAL A 211 -28.25 -0.57 -3.54
CA VAL A 211 -26.88 -0.10 -3.77
C VAL A 211 -26.29 -0.90 -4.93
N GLU A 212 -25.88 -0.20 -5.97
CA GLU A 212 -25.19 -0.79 -7.11
C GLU A 212 -23.71 -1.02 -6.79
N THR A 213 -23.19 -2.19 -7.16
CA THR A 213 -21.77 -2.51 -7.10
C THR A 213 -21.17 -2.43 -8.49
N VAL A 214 -20.18 -1.55 -8.67
CA VAL A 214 -19.60 -1.23 -9.98
C VAL A 214 -18.08 -1.12 -9.87
N THR A 215 -17.38 -1.34 -10.99
CA THR A 215 -15.94 -1.07 -11.05
C THR A 215 -15.67 0.43 -11.14
N CYS A 216 -14.50 0.88 -10.70
CA CYS A 216 -14.13 2.30 -10.74
C CYS A 216 -14.15 2.86 -12.18
N SER A 217 -13.64 2.11 -13.17
CA SER A 217 -13.69 2.49 -14.58
C SER A 217 -15.13 2.65 -15.09
N ALA A 218 -15.99 1.67 -14.85
CA ALA A 218 -17.38 1.73 -15.31
C ALA A 218 -18.18 2.86 -14.62
N TYR A 219 -17.87 3.16 -13.36
CA TYR A 219 -18.43 4.33 -12.67
C TYR A 219 -17.97 5.63 -13.35
N LEU A 220 -16.68 5.77 -13.67
CA LEU A 220 -16.14 6.97 -14.32
C LEU A 220 -16.71 7.23 -15.71
N ASP A 221 -16.97 6.18 -16.49
CA ASP A 221 -17.58 6.29 -17.82
C ASP A 221 -18.94 6.99 -17.78
N HIS A 222 -19.71 6.78 -16.71
CA HIS A 222 -21.05 7.34 -16.53
C HIS A 222 -21.06 8.59 -15.64
N HIS A 223 -20.07 8.72 -14.77
CA HIS A 223 -19.98 9.77 -13.76
C HIS A 223 -18.56 10.36 -13.73
N PRO A 224 -18.14 11.12 -14.75
CA PRO A 224 -16.82 11.74 -14.76
C PRO A 224 -16.69 12.82 -13.67
N ALA A 225 -15.52 12.91 -13.04
CA ALA A 225 -15.26 13.94 -12.04
C ALA A 225 -15.34 15.35 -12.65
N VAL A 226 -16.19 16.19 -12.05
CA VAL A 226 -16.41 17.59 -12.48
C VAL A 226 -15.53 18.57 -11.69
N LYS A 227 -15.30 18.29 -10.40
CA LYS A 227 -14.52 19.16 -9.52
C LYS A 227 -13.04 18.78 -9.56
N THR A 228 -12.17 19.78 -9.59
CA THR A 228 -10.72 19.61 -9.49
C THR A 228 -10.23 20.08 -8.12
N LEU A 229 -9.35 19.31 -7.48
CA LEU A 229 -8.72 19.65 -6.20
C LEU A 229 -7.19 19.59 -6.32
N THR A 230 -6.51 20.35 -5.46
CA THR A 230 -5.09 20.14 -5.16
C THR A 230 -5.00 19.29 -3.90
N LEU A 231 -4.38 18.12 -4.03
CA LEU A 231 -4.17 17.20 -2.92
C LEU A 231 -2.90 17.62 -2.16
N PRO A 232 -2.93 17.66 -0.81
CA PRO A 232 -1.70 17.77 -0.05
C PRO A 232 -0.92 16.45 -0.16
N GLU A 233 0.35 16.46 0.21
CA GLU A 233 1.05 15.18 0.41
C GLU A 233 0.39 14.38 1.54
N GLY A 234 0.35 13.06 1.43
CA GLY A 234 -0.19 12.20 2.46
C GLY A 234 -0.16 10.73 2.06
N SER A 235 -0.60 9.88 2.98
CA SER A 235 -0.74 8.44 2.76
C SER A 235 -1.97 7.91 3.49
N TRP A 236 -2.28 6.63 3.31
CA TRP A 236 -3.24 5.90 4.13
C TRP A 236 -2.63 5.21 5.36
N GLY A 237 -1.34 5.44 5.63
CA GLY A 237 -0.62 4.88 6.78
C GLY A 237 -0.85 5.68 8.06
N GLU A 238 -0.03 5.41 9.08
CA GLU A 238 -0.19 6.07 10.37
C GLU A 238 -0.01 7.60 10.27
N GLY A 239 -0.93 8.35 10.88
CA GLY A 239 -0.98 9.82 10.79
C GLY A 239 -1.48 10.40 9.45
N SER A 240 -1.86 9.56 8.49
CA SER A 240 -2.15 9.94 7.09
C SER A 240 -1.01 10.70 6.40
N ASP A 241 0.24 10.49 6.84
CA ASP A 241 1.45 11.14 6.34
C ASP A 241 2.58 10.11 6.07
N HIS A 242 3.83 10.57 5.99
CA HIS A 242 4.97 9.72 5.59
C HIS A 242 5.69 9.04 6.77
N ARG A 243 5.29 9.28 8.02
CA ARG A 243 6.06 8.87 9.22
C ARG A 243 6.33 7.37 9.33
N THR A 244 5.44 6.56 8.76
CA THR A 244 5.59 5.09 8.76
C THR A 244 6.82 4.65 7.96
N TRP A 245 7.18 5.39 6.90
CA TRP A 245 8.32 5.05 6.04
C TRP A 245 9.50 6.00 6.20
N LEU A 246 9.26 7.22 6.67
CA LEU A 246 10.27 8.26 6.86
C LEU A 246 10.33 8.68 8.33
N ASN A 247 11.23 8.03 9.07
CA ASN A 247 11.52 8.30 10.48
C ASN A 247 13.01 8.00 10.76
N ASP A 248 13.43 8.11 12.02
CA ASP A 248 14.83 7.93 12.39
C ASP A 248 15.30 6.46 12.23
N ASP A 249 14.42 5.48 12.42
CA ASP A 249 14.74 4.06 12.24
C ASP A 249 14.96 3.68 10.77
N THR A 250 14.35 4.42 9.83
CA THR A 250 14.38 4.11 8.39
C THR A 250 15.23 5.09 7.58
N ALA A 251 15.70 6.20 8.17
CA ALA A 251 16.47 7.22 7.45
C ALA A 251 17.68 6.65 6.70
N TRP A 252 18.36 5.64 7.26
CA TRP A 252 19.54 5.02 6.66
C TRP A 252 19.24 4.28 5.34
N THR A 253 18.01 3.80 5.13
CA THR A 253 17.62 3.15 3.87
C THR A 253 17.49 4.18 2.75
N TRP A 254 16.94 5.34 3.07
CA TRP A 254 16.74 6.44 2.12
C TRP A 254 18.06 7.04 1.64
N GLU A 255 19.06 7.15 2.53
CA GLU A 255 20.40 7.61 2.16
C GLU A 255 21.01 6.71 1.08
N ARG A 256 20.99 5.40 1.31
CA ARG A 256 21.49 4.40 0.36
C ARG A 256 20.69 4.38 -0.94
N LEU A 257 19.36 4.49 -0.87
CA LEU A 257 18.49 4.51 -2.03
C LEU A 257 18.78 5.70 -2.95
N TYR A 258 18.83 6.92 -2.40
CA TYR A 258 19.05 8.10 -3.21
C TYR A 258 20.42 8.09 -3.90
N ASP A 259 21.47 7.62 -3.21
CA ASP A 259 22.79 7.47 -3.82
C ASP A 259 22.77 6.42 -4.93
N SER A 260 22.11 5.29 -4.69
CA SER A 260 21.97 4.20 -5.68
C SER A 260 21.18 4.63 -6.91
N GLU A 261 20.10 5.40 -6.75
CA GLU A 261 19.31 5.96 -7.86
C GLU A 261 20.16 6.88 -8.74
N VAL A 262 20.94 7.79 -8.13
CA VAL A 262 21.81 8.70 -8.87
C VAL A 262 22.88 7.91 -9.62
N GLU A 263 23.53 6.95 -8.95
CA GLU A 263 24.59 6.13 -9.55
C GLU A 263 24.08 5.28 -10.71
N PHE A 264 22.93 4.61 -10.53
CA PHE A 264 22.29 3.80 -11.55
C PHE A 264 21.98 4.62 -12.81
N TRP A 265 21.26 5.74 -12.64
CA TRP A 265 20.87 6.56 -13.78
C TRP A 265 22.05 7.24 -14.46
N THR A 266 23.10 7.61 -13.71
CA THR A 266 24.35 8.09 -14.31
C THR A 266 24.94 7.03 -15.23
N LEU A 267 25.05 5.79 -14.74
CA LEU A 267 25.64 4.69 -15.50
C LEU A 267 24.80 4.32 -16.73
N VAL A 268 23.47 4.34 -16.62
CA VAL A 268 22.58 4.09 -17.77
C VAL A 268 22.75 5.17 -18.85
N HIS A 269 22.76 6.45 -18.46
CA HIS A 269 22.95 7.56 -19.41
C HIS A 269 24.34 7.56 -20.06
N ASP A 270 25.38 7.13 -19.35
CA ASP A 270 26.74 6.98 -19.89
C ASP A 270 26.87 5.82 -20.88
N ASN A 271 25.86 4.94 -20.99
CA ASN A 271 25.88 3.76 -21.85
C ASN A 271 24.61 3.64 -22.72
N PRO A 272 24.32 4.61 -23.60
CA PRO A 272 23.08 4.65 -24.38
C PRO A 272 22.93 3.52 -25.40
N GLN A 273 24.02 2.82 -25.73
CA GLN A 273 24.02 1.68 -26.67
C GLN A 273 24.06 0.32 -25.95
N ALA A 274 23.96 0.29 -24.62
CA ALA A 274 24.10 -0.94 -23.83
C ALA A 274 22.99 -1.97 -24.10
N ALA A 275 21.85 -1.56 -24.64
CA ALA A 275 20.64 -2.37 -24.77
C ALA A 275 20.84 -3.79 -25.34
N GLN A 276 21.82 -4.00 -26.23
CA GLN A 276 22.03 -5.26 -26.93
C GLN A 276 23.30 -6.02 -26.48
N GLY A 277 23.96 -5.57 -25.41
CA GLY A 277 25.26 -6.12 -24.97
C GLY A 277 25.28 -6.64 -23.54
N LEU A 278 26.43 -7.19 -23.14
CA LEU A 278 26.66 -7.67 -21.77
C LEU A 278 26.42 -6.57 -20.72
N VAL A 279 26.78 -5.33 -21.03
CA VAL A 279 26.49 -4.17 -20.16
C VAL A 279 24.98 -4.02 -19.95
N GLY A 280 24.17 -4.10 -21.00
CA GLY A 280 22.72 -4.01 -20.89
C GLY A 280 22.12 -5.14 -20.06
N ARG A 281 22.61 -6.38 -20.22
CA ARG A 281 22.18 -7.52 -19.41
C ARG A 281 22.45 -7.29 -17.92
N VAL A 282 23.66 -6.85 -17.56
CA VAL A 282 24.02 -6.58 -16.16
C VAL A 282 23.22 -5.39 -15.61
N LEU A 283 23.05 -4.31 -16.39
CA LEU A 283 22.23 -3.16 -16.01
C LEU A 283 20.77 -3.54 -15.79
N CYS A 284 20.21 -4.47 -16.56
CA CYS A 284 18.86 -4.99 -16.35
C CYS A 284 18.75 -5.71 -15.01
N GLN A 285 19.73 -6.51 -14.61
CA GLN A 285 19.73 -7.14 -13.29
C GLN A 285 19.93 -6.09 -12.18
N ALA A 286 20.82 -5.12 -12.36
CA ALA A 286 21.00 -4.03 -11.40
C ALA A 286 19.72 -3.20 -11.22
N ALA A 287 18.95 -2.99 -12.30
CA ALA A 287 17.65 -2.34 -12.23
C ALA A 287 16.66 -3.11 -11.35
N ARG A 288 16.66 -4.45 -11.42
CA ARG A 288 15.82 -5.31 -10.56
C ARG A 288 16.23 -5.18 -9.10
N GLU A 289 17.53 -5.23 -8.79
CA GLU A 289 18.01 -5.03 -7.42
C GLU A 289 17.60 -3.65 -6.88
N LEU A 290 17.73 -2.59 -7.70
CA LEU A 290 17.29 -1.25 -7.31
C LEU A 290 15.77 -1.19 -7.04
N LEU A 291 14.96 -1.79 -7.92
CA LEU A 291 13.50 -1.87 -7.72
C LEU A 291 13.14 -2.66 -6.46
N LEU A 292 13.85 -3.76 -6.18
CA LEU A 292 13.67 -4.54 -4.96
C LEU A 292 14.04 -3.73 -3.71
N MET A 293 15.11 -2.93 -3.75
CA MET A 293 15.44 -2.00 -2.66
C MET A 293 14.37 -0.92 -2.46
N GLN A 294 13.70 -0.48 -3.52
CA GLN A 294 12.68 0.58 -3.50
C GLN A 294 11.31 0.11 -2.95
N ALA A 295 11.14 -1.18 -2.63
CA ALA A 295 9.93 -1.69 -2.00
C ALA A 295 9.71 -1.02 -0.62
N SER A 296 8.53 -0.42 -0.42
CA SER A 296 8.19 0.29 0.82
C SER A 296 7.97 -0.65 2.02
N ASP A 297 7.81 -1.95 1.76
CA ASP A 297 7.69 -3.00 2.77
C ASP A 297 8.88 -3.01 3.73
N TRP A 298 10.10 -2.68 3.25
CA TRP A 298 11.27 -2.68 4.11
C TRP A 298 11.13 -1.67 5.25
N GLN A 299 10.78 -0.43 4.94
CA GLN A 299 10.61 0.62 5.95
C GLN A 299 9.37 0.36 6.81
N PHE A 300 8.31 -0.22 6.24
CA PHE A 300 7.14 -0.62 7.00
C PHE A 300 7.47 -1.71 8.03
N LEU A 301 8.16 -2.78 7.66
CA LEU A 301 8.53 -3.89 8.54
C LEU A 301 9.54 -3.48 9.63
N ILE A 302 10.44 -2.54 9.32
CA ILE A 302 11.35 -1.94 10.30
C ILE A 302 10.55 -1.14 11.33
N THR A 303 9.65 -0.27 10.87
CA THR A 303 8.91 0.65 11.74
C THR A 303 7.84 -0.06 12.58
N SER A 304 7.12 -1.00 11.99
CA SER A 304 6.09 -1.82 12.67
C SER A 304 6.67 -2.92 13.56
N TRP A 305 7.97 -3.21 13.44
CA TRP A 305 8.65 -4.33 14.11
C TRP A 305 8.09 -5.72 13.78
N ALA A 306 7.27 -5.85 12.75
CA ALA A 306 6.68 -7.13 12.36
C ALA A 306 7.75 -8.16 11.95
N ALA A 307 8.79 -7.71 11.25
CA ALA A 307 9.93 -8.53 10.82
C ALA A 307 11.18 -7.66 10.58
N ARG A 308 11.54 -6.82 11.57
CA ARG A 308 12.62 -5.81 11.43
C ARG A 308 13.94 -6.43 10.95
N ASP A 309 14.46 -7.43 11.65
CA ASP A 309 15.74 -8.07 11.30
C ASP A 309 15.75 -8.61 9.86
N TYR A 310 14.64 -9.21 9.42
CA TYR A 310 14.49 -9.70 8.06
C TYR A 310 14.52 -8.56 7.04
N ALA A 311 13.78 -7.47 7.29
CA ALA A 311 13.74 -6.33 6.39
C ALA A 311 15.11 -5.63 6.27
N GLU A 312 15.81 -5.43 7.39
CA GLU A 312 17.16 -4.85 7.39
C GLU A 312 18.14 -5.73 6.60
N GLN A 313 18.13 -7.06 6.82
CA GLN A 313 18.99 -8.00 6.09
C GLN A 313 18.68 -8.03 4.60
N ARG A 314 17.40 -8.06 4.21
CA ARG A 314 16.99 -8.08 2.80
C ARG A 314 17.37 -6.81 2.07
N PHE A 315 17.14 -5.65 2.67
CA PHE A 315 17.55 -4.37 2.09
C PHE A 315 19.07 -4.31 1.88
N ILE A 316 19.86 -4.71 2.90
CA ILE A 316 21.33 -4.72 2.80
C ILE A 316 21.82 -5.71 1.74
N ALA A 317 21.19 -6.87 1.61
CA ALA A 317 21.52 -7.86 0.58
C ALA A 317 21.31 -7.29 -0.83
N HIS A 318 20.13 -6.72 -1.11
CA HIS A 318 19.86 -6.09 -2.41
C HIS A 318 20.79 -4.90 -2.69
N TYR A 319 21.13 -4.10 -1.67
CA TYR A 319 22.11 -3.04 -1.80
C TYR A 319 23.50 -3.56 -2.17
N ALA A 320 23.98 -4.61 -1.48
CA ALA A 320 25.26 -5.23 -1.78
C ALA A 320 25.29 -5.83 -3.20
N ASP A 321 24.21 -6.52 -3.58
CA ASP A 321 24.07 -7.12 -4.90
C ASP A 321 24.01 -6.06 -6.00
N PHE A 322 23.25 -4.98 -5.81
CA PHE A 322 23.22 -3.82 -6.68
C PHE A 322 24.62 -3.23 -6.89
N LYS A 323 25.35 -2.93 -5.80
CA LYS A 323 26.70 -2.36 -5.88
C LYS A 323 27.68 -3.29 -6.59
N ARG A 324 27.61 -4.59 -6.32
CA ARG A 324 28.44 -5.57 -7.03
C ARG A 324 28.13 -5.61 -8.52
N LEU A 325 26.86 -5.55 -8.92
CA LEU A 325 26.48 -5.51 -10.33
C LEU A 325 27.01 -4.26 -11.03
N LEU A 326 27.05 -3.10 -10.36
CA LEU A 326 27.66 -1.89 -10.94
C LEU A 326 29.18 -2.06 -11.15
N GLU A 327 29.89 -2.75 -10.25
CA GLU A 327 31.30 -3.11 -10.47
C GLU A 327 31.46 -4.03 -11.70
N VAL A 328 30.57 -5.03 -11.83
CA VAL A 328 30.55 -5.92 -13.01
C VAL A 328 30.33 -5.12 -14.29
N VAL A 329 29.47 -4.10 -14.30
CA VAL A 329 29.33 -3.22 -15.45
C VAL A 329 30.68 -2.56 -15.81
N GLN A 330 31.43 -2.05 -14.83
CA GLN A 330 32.75 -1.46 -15.10
C GLN A 330 33.76 -2.48 -15.61
N HIS A 331 33.75 -3.71 -15.10
CA HIS A 331 34.57 -4.81 -15.62
C HIS A 331 34.26 -5.09 -17.09
N VAL A 332 32.99 -5.20 -17.45
CA VAL A 332 32.57 -5.43 -18.85
C VAL A 332 32.96 -4.24 -19.73
N ARG A 333 32.81 -3.00 -19.25
CA ARG A 333 33.22 -1.79 -20.01
C ARG A 333 34.71 -1.74 -20.31
N THR A 334 35.54 -2.21 -19.37
CA THR A 334 37.00 -2.18 -19.50
C THR A 334 37.56 -3.35 -20.32
N ARG A 335 36.97 -4.54 -20.20
CA ARG A 335 37.48 -5.77 -20.82
C ARG A 335 36.71 -6.22 -22.07
N GLY A 336 35.45 -5.81 -22.21
CA GLY A 336 34.55 -6.25 -23.29
C GLY A 336 33.88 -7.61 -23.06
N GLU A 337 34.21 -8.30 -21.97
CA GLU A 337 33.68 -9.63 -21.62
C GLU A 337 33.44 -9.78 -20.11
N LEU A 338 32.70 -10.83 -19.73
CA LEU A 338 32.47 -11.22 -18.34
C LEU A 338 33.48 -12.32 -17.95
N GLU A 339 34.18 -12.12 -16.83
CA GLU A 339 34.99 -13.17 -16.22
C GLU A 339 34.09 -14.28 -15.66
N GLN A 340 34.65 -15.48 -15.47
CA GLN A 340 33.89 -16.67 -15.03
C GLN A 340 33.10 -16.40 -13.74
N ASP A 341 33.72 -15.75 -12.75
CA ASP A 341 33.10 -15.46 -11.46
C ASP A 341 31.94 -14.46 -11.60
N ASP A 342 32.11 -13.40 -12.39
CA ASP A 342 31.06 -12.41 -12.67
C ASP A 342 29.90 -13.03 -13.46
N TRP A 343 30.20 -13.99 -14.34
CA TRP A 343 29.19 -14.75 -15.08
C TRP A 343 28.35 -15.63 -14.16
N ILE A 344 29.00 -16.39 -13.27
CA ILE A 344 28.33 -17.25 -12.29
C ILE A 344 27.48 -16.40 -11.34
N TYR A 345 28.04 -15.29 -10.87
CA TYR A 345 27.35 -14.37 -9.97
C TYR A 345 26.11 -13.76 -10.63
N LEU A 346 26.24 -13.19 -11.84
CA LEU A 346 25.12 -12.63 -12.59
C LEU A 346 24.02 -13.68 -12.81
N ALA A 347 24.38 -14.88 -13.26
CA ALA A 347 23.40 -15.95 -13.49
C ALA A 347 22.67 -16.37 -12.21
N SER A 348 23.38 -16.41 -11.07
CA SER A 348 22.77 -16.69 -9.77
C SER A 348 21.76 -15.60 -9.38
N LYS A 349 22.08 -14.32 -9.63
CA LYS A 349 21.17 -13.20 -9.34
C LYS A 349 19.95 -13.22 -10.27
N GLU A 350 20.15 -13.44 -11.57
CA GLU A 350 19.05 -13.58 -12.53
C GLU A 350 18.11 -14.74 -12.19
N GLN A 351 18.61 -15.82 -11.57
CA GLN A 351 17.79 -16.94 -11.11
C GLN A 351 17.03 -16.62 -9.81
N GLN A 352 17.68 -15.93 -8.86
CA GLN A 352 17.10 -15.60 -7.57
C GLN A 352 16.08 -14.46 -7.68
N ASP A 353 16.47 -13.39 -8.36
CA ASP A 353 15.78 -12.10 -8.42
C ASP A 353 15.31 -11.84 -9.86
N PHE A 354 14.46 -12.75 -10.35
CA PHE A 354 14.05 -12.89 -11.76
C PHE A 354 12.88 -11.99 -12.19
N LEU A 355 12.38 -11.11 -11.31
CA LEU A 355 11.20 -10.28 -11.58
C LEU A 355 11.42 -9.34 -12.77
N PHE A 356 10.35 -8.93 -13.43
CA PHE A 356 10.39 -7.99 -14.57
C PHE A 356 11.30 -8.46 -15.72
N PRO A 357 10.92 -9.54 -16.42
CA PRO A 357 11.69 -10.03 -17.57
C PRO A 357 11.80 -8.98 -18.70
N THR A 358 10.88 -8.01 -18.74
CA THR A 358 10.84 -6.94 -19.76
C THR A 358 11.48 -5.63 -19.31
N VAL A 359 12.23 -5.60 -18.20
CA VAL A 359 12.85 -4.37 -17.66
C VAL A 359 13.74 -3.66 -18.69
N GLU A 360 14.37 -4.42 -19.59
CA GLU A 360 15.18 -3.88 -20.70
C GLU A 360 14.41 -2.86 -21.56
N ARG A 361 13.11 -3.11 -21.79
CA ARG A 361 12.27 -2.24 -22.64
C ARG A 361 11.97 -0.93 -21.96
N ALA A 362 11.85 -0.93 -20.63
CA ALA A 362 11.62 0.29 -19.87
C ALA A 362 12.91 1.09 -19.68
N LEU A 363 14.05 0.40 -19.58
CA LEU A 363 15.35 1.04 -19.32
C LEU A 363 15.93 1.73 -20.56
N PHE A 364 15.68 1.17 -21.75
CA PHE A 364 16.28 1.62 -23.02
C PHE A 364 15.25 2.05 -24.08
N ALA A 365 14.00 2.29 -23.68
CA ALA A 365 13.02 3.03 -24.51
C ALA A 365 13.29 4.53 -24.42
#